data_AF-A0A959LFX6-F1
#
_entry.id   AF-A0A959LFX6-F1
#
_cell.length_a   1.000
_cell.length_b   1.000
_cell.length_c   1.000
_cell.angle_alpha   90.00
_cell.angle_beta   90.00
_cell.angle_gamma   90.00
#
_symmetry.space_group_name_H-M   'P 1'
#
loop_
_entity.id
_entity.type
_entity.pdbx_description
1 polymer ?
#
loop_
_entity_poly.entity_id
_entity_poly.type
_entity_poly.pdbx_seq_one_letter_code
_entity_poly.pdbx_strand_id
1 'polypeptide(L)'
;MADKTIIFSISFFFLFLCIFFIVMLITWNKRSISNLRRQHALAQDTQRKLLKATIAGQELERKVIAENLHDDIGPLLSSLKLQVRNRSNDPDFQANFSDTLDLAVGEIRRVSQRLSPLIFEELGLNKAVRYVSDEFVNLSGIALELNWDDRIQDQLNQERKLAIFRILQEALNNVVKHAGAKQVTITAAISEDGRCLIDIQDDGCGIQGGAEARLGLGMNSMMARAESMDATFAISSTGRGTCLTLTIPIG
;
A
#
# COMPACT_ATOMS: atom_id res chain seq x y z
N MET A 1 53.88 -38.69 48.78
CA MET A 1 53.84 -37.50 47.90
C MET A 1 53.22 -37.80 46.53
N ALA A 2 53.47 -38.98 45.94
CA ALA A 2 52.96 -39.37 44.62
C ALA A 2 51.41 -39.40 44.49
N ASP A 3 50.66 -39.78 45.53
CA ASP A 3 49.19 -39.89 45.41
C ASP A 3 48.50 -38.53 45.26
N LYS A 4 49.03 -37.48 45.90
CA LYS A 4 48.46 -36.13 45.78
C LYS A 4 48.65 -35.57 44.37
N THR A 5 49.81 -35.80 43.75
CA THR A 5 50.08 -35.37 42.38
C THR A 5 49.18 -36.06 41.36
N ILE A 6 48.82 -37.33 41.58
CA ILE A 6 47.91 -38.08 40.71
C ILE A 6 46.49 -37.50 40.81
N ILE A 7 45.99 -37.25 42.02
CA ILE A 7 44.65 -36.67 42.24
C ILE A 7 44.55 -35.27 41.60
N PHE A 8 45.56 -34.41 41.77
CA PHE A 8 45.57 -33.08 41.15
C PHE A 8 45.54 -33.14 39.62
N SER A 9 46.31 -34.05 39.00
CA SER A 9 46.29 -34.23 37.54
C SER A 9 44.93 -34.71 37.03
N ILE A 10 44.27 -35.62 37.73
CA ILE A 10 42.93 -36.11 37.37
C ILE A 10 41.89 -34.98 37.47
N SER A 11 41.90 -34.22 38.57
CA SER A 11 40.98 -33.08 38.73
C SER A 11 41.19 -32.00 37.66
N PHE A 12 42.44 -31.71 37.29
CA PHE A 12 42.75 -30.77 36.23
C PHE A 12 42.26 -31.25 34.86
N PHE A 13 42.43 -32.54 34.56
CA PHE A 13 41.92 -33.15 33.33
C PHE A 13 40.39 -33.04 33.21
N PHE A 14 39.65 -33.34 34.28
CA PHE A 14 38.18 -33.19 34.28
C PHE A 14 37.74 -31.73 34.17
N LEU A 15 38.45 -30.80 34.82
CA LEU A 15 38.18 -29.37 34.69
C LEU A 15 38.37 -28.91 33.25
N PHE A 16 39.46 -29.34 32.61
CA PHE A 16 39.72 -29.05 31.19
C PHE A 16 38.63 -29.62 30.28
N LEU A 17 38.19 -30.87 30.51
CA LEU A 17 37.12 -31.51 29.75
C LEU A 17 35.79 -30.74 29.89
N CYS A 18 35.45 -30.31 31.11
CA CYS A 18 34.26 -29.50 31.37
C CYS A 18 34.32 -28.16 30.64
N ILE A 19 35.46 -27.46 30.70
CA ILE A 19 35.64 -26.18 30.00
C ILE A 19 35.53 -26.39 28.48
N PHE A 20 36.18 -27.42 27.94
CA PHE A 20 36.09 -27.77 26.52
C PHE A 20 34.65 -28.04 26.09
N PHE A 21 33.91 -28.84 26.86
CA PHE A 21 32.51 -29.16 26.58
C PHE A 21 31.60 -27.93 26.65
N ILE A 22 31.80 -27.05 27.63
CA ILE A 22 31.05 -25.78 27.76
C ILE A 22 31.33 -24.87 26.55
N VAL A 23 32.60 -24.71 26.15
CA VAL A 23 32.98 -23.89 24.98
C VAL A 23 32.39 -24.49 23.69
N MET A 24 32.42 -25.81 23.54
CA MET A 24 31.80 -26.51 22.42
C MET A 24 30.28 -26.27 22.38
N LEU A 25 29.58 -26.38 23.52
CA LEU A 25 28.15 -26.10 23.61
C LEU A 25 27.82 -24.64 23.27
N ILE A 26 28.58 -23.67 23.79
CA ILE A 26 28.36 -22.24 23.51
C ILE A 26 28.54 -21.95 22.03
N THR A 27 29.61 -22.46 21.41
CA THR A 27 29.89 -22.24 19.98
C THR A 27 28.86 -22.94 19.09
N TRP A 28 28.40 -24.14 19.45
CA TRP A 28 27.34 -24.85 18.76
C TRP A 28 25.99 -24.12 18.86
N ASN A 29 25.61 -23.66 20.05
CA ASN A 29 24.39 -22.85 20.23
C ASN A 29 24.45 -21.54 19.45
N LYS A 30 25.59 -20.82 19.49
CA LYS A 30 25.79 -19.60 18.70
C LYS A 30 25.65 -19.87 17.20
N ARG A 31 26.27 -20.94 16.69
CA ARG A 31 26.13 -21.36 15.28
C ARG A 31 24.68 -21.71 14.93
N SER A 32 24.01 -22.47 15.79
CA SER A 32 22.60 -22.87 15.59
C SER A 32 21.68 -21.66 15.49
N ILE A 33 21.78 -20.72 16.44
CA ILE A 33 21.02 -19.46 16.43
C ILE A 33 21.33 -18.62 15.19
N SER A 34 22.60 -18.54 14.78
CA SER A 34 22.98 -17.79 13.58
C SER A 34 22.40 -18.38 12.29
N ASN A 35 22.36 -19.71 12.18
CA ASN A 35 21.78 -20.41 11.05
C ASN A 35 20.26 -20.19 10.99
N LEU A 36 19.59 -20.28 12.13
CA LEU A 36 18.15 -20.04 12.24
C LEU A 36 17.80 -18.58 11.86
N ARG A 37 18.56 -17.61 12.39
CA ARG A 37 18.41 -16.18 12.01
C ARG A 37 18.62 -15.97 10.51
N ARG A 38 19.61 -16.62 9.91
CA ARG A 38 19.88 -16.53 8.48
C ARG A 38 18.74 -17.14 7.65
N GLN A 39 18.19 -18.28 8.07
CA GLN A 39 17.00 -18.87 7.42
C GLN A 39 15.78 -17.94 7.52
N HIS A 40 15.52 -17.37 8.70
CA HIS A 40 14.44 -16.40 8.87
C HIS A 40 14.64 -15.15 7.99
N ALA A 41 15.85 -14.60 7.94
CA ALA A 41 16.15 -13.44 7.09
C ALA A 41 15.97 -13.76 5.60
N LEU A 42 16.42 -14.93 5.13
CA LEU A 42 16.22 -15.37 3.75
C LEU A 42 14.74 -15.60 3.42
N ALA A 43 13.98 -16.19 4.34
CA ALA A 43 12.54 -16.39 4.17
C ALA A 43 11.80 -15.05 4.08
N GLN A 44 12.14 -14.10 4.95
CA GLN A 44 11.58 -12.74 4.92
C GLN A 44 11.94 -12.00 3.61
N ASP A 45 13.18 -12.08 3.15
CA ASP A 45 13.62 -11.50 1.88
C ASP A 45 12.88 -12.11 0.68
N THR A 46 12.72 -13.44 0.68
CA THR A 46 11.96 -14.15 -0.37
C THR A 46 10.49 -13.73 -0.36
N GLN A 47 9.87 -13.67 0.82
CA GLN A 47 8.48 -13.23 0.97
C GLN A 47 8.30 -11.78 0.48
N ARG A 48 9.24 -10.88 0.82
CA ARG A 48 9.24 -9.50 0.32
C ARG A 48 9.37 -9.45 -1.20
N LYS A 49 10.28 -10.22 -1.79
CA LYS A 49 10.45 -10.28 -3.26
C LYS A 49 9.19 -10.79 -3.96
N LEU A 50 8.57 -11.85 -3.44
CA LEU A 50 7.32 -12.38 -3.97
C LEU A 50 6.16 -11.38 -3.85
N LEU A 51 6.09 -10.65 -2.74
CA LEU A 51 5.10 -9.59 -2.55
C LEU A 51 5.31 -8.47 -3.57
N LYS A 52 6.55 -7.99 -3.74
CA LYS A 52 6.90 -6.97 -4.74
C LYS A 52 6.55 -7.43 -6.16
N ALA A 53 6.90 -8.65 -6.53
CA ALA A 53 6.58 -9.21 -7.84
C ALA A 53 5.07 -9.34 -8.07
N THR A 54 4.32 -9.78 -7.05
CA THR A 54 2.85 -9.86 -7.11
C THR A 54 2.24 -8.48 -7.31
N ILE A 55 2.71 -7.46 -6.57
CA ILE A 55 2.24 -6.08 -6.72
C ILE A 55 2.53 -5.57 -8.14
N ALA A 56 3.75 -5.77 -8.64
CA ALA A 56 4.11 -5.35 -9.99
C ALA A 56 3.25 -6.04 -11.07
N GLY A 57 2.99 -7.34 -10.92
CA GLY A 57 2.10 -8.08 -11.82
C GLY A 57 0.66 -7.56 -11.79
N GLN A 58 0.13 -7.26 -10.60
CA GLN A 58 -1.20 -6.68 -10.45
C GLN A 58 -1.31 -5.27 -11.05
N GLU A 59 -0.28 -4.43 -10.92
CA GLU A 59 -0.28 -3.10 -11.55
C GLU A 59 -0.23 -3.20 -13.09
N LEU A 60 0.56 -4.12 -13.63
CA LEU A 60 0.60 -4.40 -15.06
C LEU A 60 -0.76 -4.88 -15.57
N GLU A 61 -1.39 -5.82 -14.88
CA GLU A 61 -2.69 -6.34 -15.26
C GLU A 61 -3.79 -5.26 -15.17
N ARG A 62 -3.75 -4.43 -14.12
CA ARG A 62 -4.65 -3.26 -14.00
C ARG A 62 -4.46 -2.27 -15.15
N LYS A 63 -3.21 -2.03 -15.57
CA LYS A 63 -2.90 -1.18 -16.73
C LYS A 63 -3.51 -1.77 -18.01
N VAL A 64 -3.25 -3.05 -18.29
CA VAL A 64 -3.78 -3.75 -19.47
C VAL A 64 -5.32 -3.75 -19.49
N ILE A 65 -5.96 -4.03 -18.34
CA ILE A 65 -7.42 -4.01 -18.26
C ILE A 65 -7.97 -2.60 -18.50
N ALA A 66 -7.33 -1.57 -17.94
CA ALA A 66 -7.75 -0.19 -18.14
C ALA A 66 -7.63 0.27 -19.60
N GLU A 67 -6.53 -0.09 -20.26
CA GLU A 67 -6.29 0.16 -21.69
C GLU A 67 -7.37 -0.52 -22.55
N ASN A 68 -7.59 -1.83 -22.36
CA ASN A 68 -8.64 -2.57 -23.10
C ASN A 68 -10.04 -1.97 -22.87
N LEU A 69 -10.38 -1.57 -21.64
CA LEU A 69 -11.67 -0.92 -21.37
C LEU A 69 -11.82 0.42 -22.08
N HIS A 70 -10.76 1.23 -22.14
CA HIS A 70 -10.81 2.54 -22.79
C HIS A 70 -10.89 2.42 -24.31
N ASP A 71 -10.04 1.56 -24.89
CA ASP A 71 -9.87 1.47 -26.34
C ASP A 71 -10.92 0.59 -27.01
N ASP A 72 -11.38 -0.50 -26.36
CA ASP A 72 -12.34 -1.42 -26.97
C ASP A 72 -13.80 -1.04 -26.66
N ILE A 73 -14.10 -0.69 -25.40
CA ILE A 73 -15.51 -0.56 -24.97
C ILE A 73 -16.05 0.87 -25.17
N GLY A 74 -15.22 1.90 -25.02
CA GLY A 74 -15.62 3.31 -25.23
C GLY A 74 -16.18 3.58 -26.65
N PRO A 75 -15.48 3.20 -27.72
CA PRO A 75 -15.96 3.35 -29.09
C PRO A 75 -17.20 2.51 -29.41
N LEU A 76 -17.28 1.29 -28.87
CA LEU A 76 -18.46 0.42 -29.05
C LEU A 76 -19.73 1.04 -28.46
N LEU A 77 -19.65 1.60 -27.25
CA LEU A 77 -20.78 2.30 -26.63
C LEU A 77 -21.16 3.57 -27.41
N SER A 78 -20.16 4.33 -27.86
CA SER A 78 -20.40 5.52 -28.70
C SER A 78 -21.10 5.16 -30.02
N SER A 79 -20.71 4.05 -30.64
CA SER A 79 -21.34 3.51 -31.85
C SER A 79 -22.78 3.03 -31.58
N LEU A 80 -23.01 2.34 -30.45
CA LEU A 80 -24.33 1.89 -30.03
C LEU A 80 -25.29 3.07 -29.80
N LYS A 81 -24.80 4.16 -29.17
CA LYS A 81 -25.54 5.43 -29.00
C LYS A 81 -26.00 5.98 -30.35
N LEU A 82 -25.10 6.01 -31.32
CA LEU A 82 -25.36 6.52 -32.66
C LEU A 82 -26.37 5.66 -33.43
N GLN A 83 -26.26 4.33 -33.33
CA GLN A 83 -27.16 3.40 -34.00
C GLN A 83 -28.60 3.49 -33.48
N VAL A 84 -28.78 3.61 -32.16
CA VAL A 84 -30.13 3.72 -31.58
C VAL A 84 -30.77 5.07 -31.88
N ARG A 85 -29.99 6.16 -31.81
CA ARG A 85 -30.46 7.50 -32.20
C ARG A 85 -30.95 7.55 -33.66
N ASN A 86 -30.33 6.77 -34.54
CA ASN A 86 -30.66 6.75 -35.96
C ASN A 86 -31.79 5.77 -36.35
N ARG A 87 -32.30 4.93 -35.42
CA ARG A 87 -33.28 3.87 -35.74
C ARG A 87 -34.57 3.87 -34.93
N SER A 88 -34.64 4.54 -33.78
CA SER A 88 -35.89 4.64 -33.02
C SER A 88 -36.63 5.93 -33.37
N ASN A 89 -37.92 5.86 -33.72
CA ASN A 89 -38.79 7.04 -33.86
C ASN A 89 -39.56 7.36 -32.56
N ASP A 90 -39.37 6.56 -31.51
CA ASP A 90 -39.99 6.75 -30.19
C ASP A 90 -39.09 7.66 -29.32
N PRO A 91 -39.56 8.88 -28.98
CA PRO A 91 -38.80 9.83 -28.16
C PRO A 91 -38.51 9.33 -26.74
N ASP A 92 -39.44 8.60 -26.12
CA ASP A 92 -39.29 8.13 -24.74
C ASP A 92 -38.29 6.97 -24.66
N PHE A 93 -38.27 6.10 -25.67
CA PHE A 93 -37.24 5.07 -25.79
C PHE A 93 -35.85 5.68 -26.03
N GLN A 94 -35.74 6.70 -26.89
CA GLN A 94 -34.47 7.38 -27.14
C GLN A 94 -33.91 8.06 -25.88
N ALA A 95 -34.75 8.75 -25.12
CA ALA A 95 -34.34 9.42 -23.88
C ALA A 95 -33.84 8.41 -22.84
N ASN A 96 -34.66 7.40 -22.51
CA ASN A 96 -34.31 6.39 -21.51
C ASN A 96 -33.08 5.56 -21.91
N PHE A 97 -32.93 5.24 -23.20
CA PHE A 97 -31.77 4.51 -23.69
C PHE A 97 -30.51 5.39 -23.65
N SER A 98 -30.61 6.67 -24.04
CA SER A 98 -29.47 7.60 -23.94
C SER A 98 -29.00 7.75 -22.50
N ASP A 99 -29.92 7.92 -21.54
CA ASP A 99 -29.60 8.08 -20.13
C ASP A 99 -28.94 6.81 -19.56
N THR A 100 -29.49 5.63 -19.87
CA THR A 100 -28.92 4.35 -19.43
C THR A 100 -27.53 4.13 -20.03
N LEU A 101 -27.32 4.53 -21.28
CA LEU A 101 -26.05 4.39 -21.95
C LEU A 101 -25.01 5.38 -21.43
N ASP A 102 -25.42 6.61 -21.11
CA ASP A 102 -24.54 7.61 -20.49
C ASP A 102 -24.13 7.18 -19.08
N LEU A 103 -25.03 6.54 -18.32
CA LEU A 103 -24.69 5.86 -17.07
C LEU A 103 -23.67 4.73 -17.29
N ALA A 104 -23.87 3.86 -18.29
CA ALA A 104 -22.94 2.77 -18.58
C ALA A 104 -21.56 3.25 -19.04
N VAL A 105 -21.51 4.30 -19.88
CA VAL A 105 -20.26 4.96 -20.30
C VAL A 105 -19.57 5.60 -19.09
N GLY A 106 -20.31 6.28 -18.23
CA GLY A 106 -19.79 6.85 -16.99
C GLY A 106 -19.21 5.79 -16.06
N GLU A 107 -19.89 4.66 -15.91
CA GLU A 107 -19.45 3.50 -15.13
C GLU A 107 -18.17 2.88 -15.66
N ILE A 108 -18.08 2.63 -16.97
CA ILE A 108 -16.88 2.07 -17.60
C ILE A 108 -15.71 3.04 -17.50
N ARG A 109 -15.96 4.34 -17.70
CA ARG A 109 -14.93 5.37 -17.51
C ARG A 109 -14.43 5.37 -16.08
N ARG A 110 -15.33 5.31 -15.09
CA ARG A 110 -14.99 5.23 -13.66
C ARG A 110 -14.19 3.98 -13.32
N VAL A 111 -14.57 2.82 -13.84
CA VAL A 111 -13.85 1.55 -13.61
C VAL A 111 -12.46 1.59 -14.26
N SER A 112 -12.36 2.05 -15.51
CA SER A 112 -11.08 2.23 -16.19
C SER A 112 -10.19 3.19 -15.41
N GLN A 113 -10.71 4.32 -14.93
CA GLN A 113 -9.99 5.29 -14.10
C GLN A 113 -9.47 4.73 -12.77
N ARG A 114 -10.25 3.89 -12.07
CA ARG A 114 -9.80 3.21 -10.84
C ARG A 114 -8.68 2.20 -11.10
N LEU A 115 -8.72 1.55 -12.26
CA LEU A 115 -7.71 0.57 -12.67
C LEU A 115 -6.46 1.27 -13.21
N SER A 116 -6.65 2.40 -13.88
CA SER A 116 -5.62 2.98 -14.72
C SER A 116 -4.56 3.75 -13.94
N PRO A 117 -3.27 3.46 -14.20
CA PRO A 117 -2.20 4.42 -14.01
C PRO A 117 -2.36 5.67 -14.91
N LEU A 118 -3.19 5.67 -15.96
CA LEU A 118 -3.29 6.80 -16.92
C LEU A 118 -3.73 8.12 -16.28
N ILE A 119 -4.64 8.15 -15.31
CA ILE A 119 -4.95 9.42 -14.60
C ILE A 119 -3.67 9.99 -14.01
N PHE A 120 -2.85 9.13 -13.41
CA PHE A 120 -1.59 9.52 -12.83
C PHE A 120 -0.55 9.90 -13.91
N GLU A 121 -0.42 9.11 -14.98
CA GLU A 121 0.53 9.34 -16.08
C GLU A 121 0.20 10.61 -16.90
N GLU A 122 -1.08 10.96 -17.10
CA GLU A 122 -1.52 12.14 -17.87
C GLU A 122 -1.65 13.41 -17.04
N LEU A 123 -2.09 13.31 -15.77
CA LEU A 123 -2.43 14.48 -14.95
C LEU A 123 -1.35 14.87 -13.95
N GLY A 124 -0.44 13.96 -13.60
CA GLY A 124 0.54 14.14 -12.54
C GLY A 124 -0.08 14.01 -11.13
N LEU A 125 0.78 13.90 -10.12
CA LEU A 125 0.40 13.59 -8.74
C LEU A 125 -0.66 14.58 -8.19
N ASN A 126 -0.45 15.88 -8.34
CA ASN A 126 -1.32 16.88 -7.70
C ASN A 126 -2.77 16.79 -8.20
N LYS A 127 -2.94 16.66 -9.52
CA LYS A 127 -4.27 16.52 -10.12
C LYS A 127 -4.89 15.16 -9.81
N ALA A 128 -4.10 14.08 -9.81
CA ALA A 128 -4.57 12.75 -9.48
C ALA A 128 -5.11 12.67 -8.03
N VAL A 129 -4.43 13.32 -7.08
CA VAL A 129 -4.88 13.39 -5.67
C VAL A 129 -6.19 14.15 -5.55
N ARG A 130 -6.31 15.34 -6.16
CA ARG A 130 -7.58 16.11 -6.15
C ARG A 130 -8.72 15.33 -6.78
N TYR A 131 -8.46 14.69 -7.92
CA TYR A 131 -9.44 13.87 -8.61
C TYR A 131 -9.97 12.73 -7.73
N VAL A 132 -9.08 11.95 -7.10
CA VAL A 132 -9.51 10.82 -6.25
C VAL A 132 -10.21 11.31 -4.98
N SER A 133 -9.81 12.47 -4.45
CA SER A 133 -10.49 13.12 -3.33
C SER A 133 -11.93 13.51 -3.69
N ASP A 134 -12.14 14.14 -4.84
CA ASP A 134 -13.48 14.50 -5.32
C ASP A 134 -14.33 13.26 -5.61
N GLU A 135 -13.74 12.24 -6.25
CA GLU A 135 -14.42 10.97 -6.52
C GLU A 135 -14.83 10.28 -5.20
N PHE A 136 -13.96 10.29 -4.19
CA PHE A 136 -14.23 9.72 -2.88
C PHE A 136 -15.44 10.40 -2.23
N VAL A 137 -15.50 11.73 -2.20
CA VAL A 137 -16.63 12.47 -1.62
C VAL A 137 -17.92 12.15 -2.37
N ASN A 138 -17.89 12.18 -3.70
CA ASN A 138 -19.07 11.95 -4.54
C ASN A 138 -19.65 10.54 -4.39
N LEU A 139 -18.80 9.51 -4.20
CA LEU A 139 -19.24 8.12 -4.12
C LEU A 139 -19.57 7.66 -2.71
N SER A 140 -18.84 8.15 -1.71
CA SER A 140 -19.01 7.70 -0.32
C SER A 140 -19.94 8.58 0.51
N GLY A 141 -20.09 9.86 0.14
CA GLY A 141 -20.77 10.87 0.97
C GLY A 141 -19.99 11.28 2.23
N ILE A 142 -18.75 10.81 2.40
CA ILE A 142 -17.86 11.16 3.52
C ILE A 142 -17.15 12.48 3.18
N ALA A 143 -17.12 13.42 4.12
CA ALA A 143 -16.44 14.70 3.91
C ALA A 143 -14.92 14.49 3.83
N LEU A 144 -14.25 15.20 2.93
CA LEU A 144 -12.79 15.15 2.79
C LEU A 144 -12.21 16.55 2.80
N GLU A 145 -11.25 16.79 3.70
CA GLU A 145 -10.43 17.99 3.73
C GLU A 145 -9.04 17.69 3.16
N LEU A 146 -8.63 18.44 2.14
CA LEU A 146 -7.35 18.24 1.45
C LEU A 146 -6.42 19.44 1.64
N ASN A 147 -5.39 19.25 2.45
CA ASN A 147 -4.32 20.20 2.70
C ASN A 147 -3.04 19.71 1.99
N TRP A 148 -2.90 20.02 0.70
CA TRP A 148 -1.85 19.44 -0.16
C TRP A 148 -0.85 20.49 -0.65
N ASP A 149 0.44 20.27 -0.38
CA ASP A 149 1.54 21.05 -0.93
C ASP A 149 1.90 20.61 -2.36
N ASP A 150 1.54 21.42 -3.35
CA ASP A 150 1.78 21.11 -4.77
C ASP A 150 3.27 20.95 -5.13
N ARG A 151 4.20 21.48 -4.32
CA ARG A 151 5.65 21.37 -4.56
C ARG A 151 6.15 19.92 -4.44
N ILE A 152 5.42 19.05 -3.73
CA ILE A 152 5.76 17.63 -3.55
C ILE A 152 5.96 16.93 -4.91
N GLN A 153 5.16 17.29 -5.91
CA GLN A 153 5.28 16.71 -7.25
C GLN A 153 6.67 16.94 -7.86
N ASP A 154 7.32 18.07 -7.62
CA ASP A 154 8.60 18.36 -8.27
C ASP A 154 9.78 17.70 -7.55
N GLN A 155 9.56 17.27 -6.30
CA GLN A 155 10.57 16.67 -5.43
C GLN A 155 10.66 15.14 -5.54
N LEU A 156 9.77 14.50 -6.32
CA LEU A 156 9.65 13.06 -6.38
C LEU A 156 9.76 12.52 -7.81
N ASN A 157 10.40 11.36 -7.96
CA ASN A 157 10.41 10.63 -9.22
C ASN A 157 9.02 9.98 -9.49
N GLN A 158 8.80 9.50 -10.72
CA GLN A 158 7.51 8.93 -11.13
C GLN A 158 7.09 7.72 -10.30
N GLU A 159 8.04 6.84 -9.95
CA GLU A 159 7.77 5.64 -9.14
C GLU A 159 7.26 6.01 -7.74
N ARG A 160 7.91 6.98 -7.08
CA ARG A 160 7.51 7.47 -5.75
C ARG A 160 6.13 8.12 -5.78
N LYS A 161 5.88 8.96 -6.79
CA LYS A 161 4.58 9.61 -6.98
C LYS A 161 3.45 8.59 -7.17
N LEU A 162 3.66 7.58 -8.03
CA LEU A 162 2.67 6.53 -8.25
C LEU A 162 2.41 5.72 -6.98
N ALA A 163 3.46 5.39 -6.23
CA ALA A 163 3.33 4.65 -4.97
C ALA A 163 2.54 5.45 -3.91
N ILE A 164 2.78 6.76 -3.78
CA ILE A 164 1.97 7.65 -2.91
C ILE A 164 0.50 7.64 -3.35
N PHE A 165 0.24 7.80 -4.64
CA PHE A 165 -1.12 7.79 -5.16
C PHE A 165 -1.85 6.47 -4.86
N ARG A 166 -1.17 5.32 -5.01
CA ARG A 166 -1.74 4.01 -4.66
C ARG A 166 -1.97 3.83 -3.16
N ILE A 167 -1.09 4.38 -2.31
CA ILE A 167 -1.30 4.40 -0.86
C ILE A 167 -2.54 5.22 -0.50
N LEU A 168 -2.71 6.41 -1.08
CA LEU A 168 -3.90 7.25 -0.88
C LEU A 168 -5.19 6.51 -1.30
N GLN A 169 -5.18 5.87 -2.48
CA GLN A 169 -6.33 5.06 -2.93
C GLN A 169 -6.70 3.96 -1.96
N GLU A 170 -5.72 3.18 -1.49
CA GLU A 170 -5.97 2.07 -0.57
C GLU A 170 -6.43 2.57 0.81
N ALA A 171 -5.86 3.67 1.30
CA ALA A 171 -6.28 4.31 2.54
C ALA A 171 -7.75 4.76 2.46
N LEU A 172 -8.13 5.49 1.41
CA LEU A 172 -9.51 5.93 1.20
C LEU A 172 -10.48 4.75 1.05
N ASN A 173 -10.07 3.69 0.35
CA ASN A 173 -10.86 2.45 0.24
C ASN A 173 -11.08 1.78 1.60
N ASN A 174 -10.05 1.76 2.45
CA ASN A 174 -10.17 1.24 3.81
C ASN A 174 -11.15 2.05 4.65
N VAL A 175 -11.16 3.38 4.52
CA VAL A 175 -12.13 4.24 5.20
C VAL A 175 -13.57 3.85 4.82
N VAL A 176 -13.86 3.76 3.51
CA VAL A 176 -15.20 3.40 3.02
C VAL A 176 -15.64 2.03 3.54
N LYS A 177 -14.74 1.05 3.54
CA LYS A 177 -15.09 -0.34 3.88
C LYS A 177 -15.16 -0.61 5.37
N HIS A 178 -14.38 0.09 6.19
CA HIS A 178 -14.09 -0.34 7.55
C HIS A 178 -14.29 0.74 8.61
N ALA A 179 -14.12 2.03 8.29
CA ALA A 179 -14.02 3.05 9.32
C ALA A 179 -15.38 3.50 9.88
N GLY A 180 -16.42 3.54 9.04
CA GLY A 180 -17.69 4.22 9.41
C GLY A 180 -17.48 5.71 9.71
N ALA A 181 -16.47 6.32 9.11
CA ALA A 181 -16.06 7.70 9.29
C ALA A 181 -17.06 8.67 8.66
N LYS A 182 -17.11 9.89 9.18
CA LYS A 182 -17.85 11.03 8.62
C LYS A 182 -16.92 12.03 7.95
N GLN A 183 -15.66 12.07 8.36
CA GLN A 183 -14.66 12.97 7.83
C GLN A 183 -13.30 12.28 7.67
N VAL A 184 -12.62 12.65 6.59
CA VAL A 184 -11.21 12.33 6.34
C VAL A 184 -10.45 13.63 6.12
N THR A 185 -9.25 13.73 6.68
CA THR A 185 -8.32 14.83 6.43
C THR A 185 -7.03 14.25 5.83
N ILE A 186 -6.61 14.80 4.69
CA ILE A 186 -5.33 14.48 4.06
C ILE A 186 -4.46 15.72 4.15
N THR A 187 -3.31 15.60 4.80
CA THR A 187 -2.31 16.68 4.90
C THR A 187 -1.01 16.22 4.29
N ALA A 188 -0.45 16.99 3.36
CA ALA A 188 0.82 16.71 2.73
C ALA A 188 1.68 17.97 2.70
N ALA A 189 2.90 17.90 3.24
CA ALA A 189 3.81 19.03 3.35
C ALA A 189 5.27 18.60 3.18
N ILE A 190 6.09 19.54 2.72
CA ILE A 190 7.55 19.42 2.78
C ILE A 190 8.03 20.04 4.10
N SER A 191 8.70 19.24 4.93
CA SER A 191 9.30 19.69 6.17
C SER A 191 10.62 20.44 5.91
N GLU A 192 11.00 21.29 6.87
CA GLU A 192 12.24 22.08 6.80
C GLU A 192 13.50 21.21 6.73
N ASP A 193 13.45 19.99 7.25
CA ASP A 193 14.55 19.01 7.20
C ASP A 193 14.57 18.19 5.89
N GLY A 194 13.82 18.61 4.87
CA GLY A 194 13.86 18.03 3.53
C GLY A 194 13.15 16.68 3.43
N ARG A 195 12.02 16.52 4.13
CA ARG A 195 11.19 15.30 4.01
C ARG A 195 9.80 15.65 3.52
N CYS A 196 9.19 14.74 2.77
CA CYS A 196 7.78 14.81 2.43
C CYS A 196 7.01 14.05 3.51
N LEU A 197 6.11 14.75 4.20
CA LEU A 197 5.21 14.20 5.20
C LEU A 197 3.80 14.13 4.61
N ILE A 198 3.16 12.97 4.68
CA ILE A 198 1.78 12.77 4.26
C ILE A 198 1.03 12.06 5.38
N ASP A 199 0.03 12.75 5.92
CA ASP A 199 -0.89 12.24 6.94
C ASP A 199 -2.28 12.04 6.34
N ILE A 200 -2.88 10.87 6.57
CA ILE A 200 -4.25 10.53 6.19
C ILE A 200 -4.98 10.12 7.45
N GLN A 201 -5.94 10.95 7.88
CA GLN A 201 -6.67 10.77 9.13
C GLN A 201 -8.16 10.63 8.88
N ASP A 202 -8.79 9.60 9.46
CA ASP A 202 -10.24 9.45 9.53
C ASP A 202 -10.74 9.62 10.97
N ASP A 203 -12.02 9.97 11.13
CA ASP A 203 -12.72 10.08 12.43
C ASP A 203 -13.57 8.85 12.77
N GLY A 204 -13.28 7.70 12.14
CA GLY A 204 -14.05 6.48 12.28
C GLY A 204 -13.76 5.69 13.55
N CYS A 205 -14.12 4.41 13.54
CA CYS A 205 -13.99 3.51 14.68
C CYS A 205 -12.56 3.00 14.95
N GLY A 206 -11.61 3.31 14.07
CA GLY A 206 -10.24 2.80 14.15
C GLY A 206 -10.08 1.32 13.73
N ILE A 207 -8.90 0.76 13.96
CA ILE A 207 -8.53 -0.61 13.58
C ILE A 207 -8.95 -1.58 14.69
N GLN A 208 -9.95 -2.42 14.39
CA GLN A 208 -10.40 -3.47 15.31
C GLN A 208 -9.28 -4.51 15.54
N GLY A 209 -8.97 -4.80 16.81
CA GLY A 209 -7.92 -5.75 17.20
C GLY A 209 -6.57 -5.14 17.59
N GLY A 210 -6.41 -3.81 17.49
CA GLY A 210 -5.21 -3.11 17.94
C GLY A 210 -3.92 -3.55 17.22
N ALA A 211 -2.78 -3.48 17.91
CA ALA A 211 -1.47 -3.83 17.35
C ALA A 211 -1.30 -5.32 16.98
N GLU A 212 -2.18 -6.19 17.46
CA GLU A 212 -2.17 -7.64 17.19
C GLU A 212 -3.10 -8.04 16.03
N ALA A 213 -3.82 -7.09 15.43
CA ALA A 213 -4.66 -7.35 14.27
C ALA A 213 -3.82 -7.87 13.10
N ARG A 214 -4.23 -8.99 12.50
CA ARG A 214 -3.64 -9.49 11.26
C ARG A 214 -3.80 -8.42 10.17
N LEU A 215 -2.67 -7.84 9.78
CA LEU A 215 -2.61 -6.83 8.72
C LEU A 215 -3.13 -7.47 7.42
N GLY A 216 -4.24 -6.94 6.92
CA GLY A 216 -4.84 -7.38 5.67
C GLY A 216 -3.95 -7.10 4.45
N LEU A 217 -4.31 -7.68 3.30
CA LEU A 217 -3.56 -7.51 2.05
C LEU A 217 -3.35 -6.03 1.67
N GLY A 218 -4.36 -5.18 1.86
CA GLY A 218 -4.28 -3.74 1.60
C GLY A 218 -3.20 -3.04 2.41
N MET A 219 -3.16 -3.30 3.72
CA MET A 219 -2.17 -2.70 4.62
C MET A 219 -0.74 -3.17 4.29
N ASN A 220 -0.57 -4.48 4.03
CA ASN A 220 0.72 -5.02 3.58
C ASN A 220 1.17 -4.40 2.25
N SER A 221 0.22 -4.12 1.35
CA SER A 221 0.48 -3.47 0.07
C SER A 221 0.94 -2.01 0.26
N MET A 222 0.33 -1.26 1.18
CA MET A 222 0.77 0.11 1.51
C MET A 222 2.16 0.12 2.15
N MET A 223 2.42 -0.78 3.11
CA MET A 223 3.75 -0.90 3.74
C MET A 223 4.84 -1.27 2.73
N ALA A 224 4.56 -2.22 1.83
CA ALA A 224 5.53 -2.63 0.80
C ALA A 224 5.86 -1.49 -0.18
N ARG A 225 4.87 -0.65 -0.52
CA ARG A 225 5.08 0.55 -1.34
C ARG A 225 5.86 1.63 -0.59
N ALA A 226 5.61 1.83 0.70
CA ALA A 226 6.43 2.73 1.51
C ALA A 226 7.88 2.25 1.57
N GLU A 227 8.10 0.95 1.82
CA GLU A 227 9.43 0.32 1.80
C GLU A 227 10.12 0.49 0.44
N SER A 228 9.41 0.42 -0.69
CA SER A 228 10.03 0.61 -2.02
C SER A 228 10.47 2.04 -2.31
N MET A 229 10.00 3.02 -1.53
CA MET A 229 10.38 4.43 -1.65
C MET A 229 11.39 4.88 -0.59
N ASP A 230 11.92 3.95 0.21
CA ASP A 230 12.70 4.25 1.43
C ASP A 230 11.95 5.15 2.42
N ALA A 231 10.62 5.06 2.41
CA ALA A 231 9.74 5.85 3.28
C ALA A 231 9.46 5.11 4.59
N THR A 232 9.31 5.88 5.68
CA THR A 232 8.77 5.37 6.94
C THR A 232 7.25 5.42 6.89
N PHE A 233 6.60 4.34 7.28
CA PHE A 233 5.15 4.23 7.36
C PHE A 233 4.74 3.91 8.80
N ALA A 234 3.94 4.78 9.39
CA ALA A 234 3.42 4.63 10.74
C ALA A 234 1.89 4.66 10.73
N ILE A 235 1.30 3.89 11.63
CA ILE A 235 -0.14 3.81 11.83
C ILE A 235 -0.38 4.12 13.30
N SER A 236 -1.22 5.11 13.56
CA SER A 236 -1.82 5.33 14.87
C SER A 236 -3.30 5.07 14.74
N SER A 237 -3.85 4.23 15.61
CA SER A 237 -5.29 4.02 15.67
C SER A 237 -5.76 4.14 17.10
N THR A 238 -6.80 4.95 17.29
CA THR A 238 -7.50 5.09 18.55
C THR A 238 -8.96 4.75 18.31
N GLY A 239 -9.77 4.51 19.35
CA GLY A 239 -11.21 4.30 19.18
C GLY A 239 -12.00 5.50 18.61
N ARG A 240 -11.30 6.54 18.12
CA ARG A 240 -11.84 7.75 17.48
C ARG A 240 -11.27 7.98 16.07
N GLY A 241 -10.61 6.98 15.48
CA GLY A 241 -10.14 7.05 14.10
C GLY A 241 -8.80 6.38 13.85
N THR A 242 -8.38 6.41 12.59
CA THR A 242 -7.05 5.96 12.16
C THR A 242 -6.29 7.13 11.58
N CYS A 243 -4.98 7.20 11.85
CA CYS A 243 -4.04 8.10 11.22
C CYS A 243 -2.91 7.27 10.60
N LEU A 244 -2.71 7.45 9.30
CA LEU A 244 -1.59 6.89 8.54
C LEU A 244 -0.60 8.01 8.26
N THR A 245 0.64 7.84 8.68
CA THR A 245 1.72 8.80 8.47
C THR A 245 2.78 8.18 7.57
N LEU A 246 3.05 8.84 6.46
CA LEU A 246 4.12 8.50 5.53
C LEU A 246 5.19 9.60 5.57
N THR A 247 6.44 9.21 5.82
CA THR A 247 7.60 10.11 5.82
C THR A 247 8.59 9.67 4.76
N ILE A 248 8.74 10.45 3.70
CA ILE A 248 9.59 10.13 2.55
C ILE A 248 10.81 11.06 2.56
N PRO A 249 12.03 10.53 2.54
CA PRO A 249 13.23 11.34 2.35
C PRO A 249 13.23 11.99 0.96
N ILE A 250 13.38 13.31 0.92
CA ILE A 250 13.61 14.06 -0.32
C ILE A 250 15.11 14.33 -0.39
N GLY A 251 15.74 14.01 -1.53
CA GLY A 251 17.17 14.15 -1.76
C GLY A 251 17.45 14.27 -3.24
#